data_AF-A0A5J4UKD4-F1
#
_entry.id   AF-A0A5J4UKD4-F1
#
_cell.length_a   1.000
_cell.length_b   1.000
_cell.length_c   1.000
_cell.angle_alpha   90.00
_cell.angle_beta   90.00
_cell.angle_gamma   90.00
#
_symmetry.space_group_name_H-M   'P 1'
#
loop_
_entity.id
_entity.type
_entity.pdbx_description
1 polymer ?
#
loop_
_entity_poly.entity_id
_entity_poly.type
_entity_poly.pdbx_seq_one_letter_code
_entity_poly.pdbx_strand_id
1 'polypeptide(L)'
;MAQLKCIDRPSEIIDDMLWDLLQCMLEFDPNKRITAAEALQHPYFTSPEAKIDISLEQHISATWAKQKETKNITEFDTDPSFIIV
;
A
#
# COMPACT_ATOMS: atom_id res chain seq x y z
N MET A 1 -22.22 -6.34 25.97
CA MET A 1 -21.15 -6.44 24.96
C MET A 1 -21.27 -5.22 24.07
N ALA A 2 -20.24 -4.38 23.96
CA ALA A 2 -20.30 -3.17 23.16
C ALA A 2 -20.25 -3.56 21.67
N GLN A 3 -21.29 -3.22 20.93
CA GLN A 3 -21.29 -3.34 19.47
C GLN A 3 -20.36 -2.25 18.96
N LEU A 4 -19.16 -2.61 18.50
CA LEU A 4 -18.29 -1.66 17.82
C LEU A 4 -19.03 -1.18 16.57
N LYS A 5 -19.14 0.14 16.40
CA LYS A 5 -19.77 0.72 15.22
C LYS A 5 -18.97 0.27 14.00
N CYS A 6 -19.62 -0.32 13.00
CA CYS A 6 -19.02 -0.52 11.69
C CYS A 6 -19.00 0.82 10.95
N ILE A 7 -18.00 1.02 10.09
CA ILE A 7 -18.03 2.09 9.09
C ILE A 7 -18.80 1.53 7.89
N ASP A 8 -19.89 2.17 7.51
CA ASP A 8 -20.62 1.81 6.31
C ASP A 8 -19.81 2.19 5.07
N ARG A 9 -19.80 1.32 4.06
CA ARG A 9 -19.08 1.55 2.80
C ARG A 9 -19.71 2.73 2.04
N PRO A 10 -18.95 3.81 1.79
CA PRO A 10 -19.41 4.88 0.91
C PRO A 10 -19.59 4.36 -0.52
N SER A 11 -20.60 4.87 -1.24
CA SER A 11 -20.88 4.48 -2.63
C SER A 11 -19.78 4.85 -3.62
N GLU A 12 -18.92 5.79 -3.25
CA GLU A 12 -17.77 6.25 -4.04
C GLU A 12 -16.65 5.20 -4.09
N ILE A 13 -16.59 4.30 -3.11
CA ILE A 13 -15.56 3.25 -3.05
C ILE A 13 -16.07 2.04 -3.82
N ILE A 14 -15.70 1.96 -5.10
CA ILE A 14 -16.11 0.87 -5.99
C ILE A 14 -15.17 -0.33 -5.86
N ASP A 15 -13.89 -0.09 -5.57
CA ASP A 15 -12.89 -1.15 -5.43
C ASP A 15 -13.05 -1.92 -4.11
N ASP A 16 -13.30 -3.22 -4.21
CA ASP A 16 -13.51 -4.10 -3.06
C ASP A 16 -12.23 -4.31 -2.24
N MET A 17 -11.07 -4.28 -2.90
CA MET A 17 -9.78 -4.52 -2.29
C MET A 17 -9.28 -3.28 -1.53
N LEU A 18 -9.61 -2.08 -2.05
CA LEU A 18 -9.46 -0.82 -1.32
C LEU A 18 -10.33 -0.82 -0.07
N TRP A 19 -11.60 -1.22 -0.21
CA TRP A 19 -12.51 -1.24 0.91
C TRP A 19 -12.06 -2.22 2.00
N ASP A 20 -11.64 -3.43 1.64
CA ASP A 20 -11.13 -4.44 2.57
C ASP A 20 -9.90 -3.92 3.35
N LEU A 21 -8.95 -3.29 2.64
CA LEU A 21 -7.79 -2.66 3.28
C LEU A 21 -8.20 -1.60 4.31
N LEU A 22 -9.13 -0.71 3.94
CA LEU A 22 -9.61 0.36 4.82
C LEU A 22 -10.31 -0.21 6.05
N GLN A 23 -11.07 -1.30 5.92
CA GLN A 23 -11.69 -1.96 7.07
C GLN A 23 -10.63 -2.46 8.06
N CYS A 24 -9.55 -3.07 7.59
CA CYS A 24 -8.46 -3.52 8.45
C CYS A 24 -7.68 -2.38 9.10
N MET A 25 -7.43 -1.28 8.36
CA MET A 25 -6.70 -0.11 8.86
C MET A 25 -7.53 0.75 9.83
N LEU A 26 -8.85 0.82 9.64
CA LEU A 26 -9.78 1.61 10.44
C LEU A 26 -10.49 0.77 11.51
N GLU A 27 -9.97 -0.41 11.83
CA GLU A 27 -10.48 -1.25 12.91
C GLU A 27 -10.45 -0.49 14.24
N PHE A 28 -11.60 -0.49 14.93
CA PHE A 28 -11.81 0.26 16.16
C PHE A 28 -11.05 -0.35 17.34
N ASP A 29 -10.96 -1.68 17.40
CA ASP A 29 -10.13 -2.36 18.39
C ASP A 29 -8.64 -2.24 18.00
N PRO A 30 -7.82 -1.46 18.73
CA PRO A 30 -6.42 -1.27 18.36
C PRO A 30 -5.61 -2.57 18.36
N ASN A 31 -6.05 -3.60 19.10
CA ASN A 31 -5.37 -4.90 19.12
C ASN A 31 -5.68 -5.77 17.89
N LYS A 32 -6.74 -5.44 17.14
CA LYS A 32 -7.12 -6.12 15.89
C LYS A 32 -6.75 -5.33 14.64
N ARG A 33 -6.43 -4.04 14.80
CA ARG A 33 -5.99 -3.18 13.71
C ARG A 33 -4.65 -3.65 13.17
N ILE A 34 -4.58 -3.82 11.86
CA ILE A 34 -3.34 -4.26 11.21
C ILE A 34 -2.25 -3.20 11.36
N THR A 35 -1.00 -3.66 11.43
CA THR A 35 0.18 -2.79 11.40
C THR A 35 0.42 -2.25 10.00
N ALA A 36 1.24 -1.19 9.89
CA ALA A 36 1.65 -0.67 8.58
C ALA A 36 2.38 -1.71 7.73
N ALA A 37 3.17 -2.58 8.36
CA ALA A 37 3.88 -3.66 7.68
C ALA A 37 2.90 -4.69 7.09
N GLU A 38 1.88 -5.08 7.84
CA GLU A 38 0.81 -5.98 7.36
C GLU A 38 -0.04 -5.32 6.27
N ALA A 39 -0.34 -4.03 6.40
CA ALA A 39 -1.06 -3.27 5.38
C ALA A 39 -0.33 -3.26 4.03
N LEU A 40 1.00 -3.12 4.03
CA LEU A 40 1.80 -3.19 2.81
C LEU A 40 1.80 -4.57 2.14
N GLN A 41 1.47 -5.64 2.87
CA GLN A 41 1.32 -6.98 2.29
C GLN A 41 -0.07 -7.24 1.73
N HIS A 42 -1.02 -6.32 1.95
CA HIS A 42 -2.40 -6.48 1.51
C HIS A 42 -2.49 -6.60 -0.02
N PRO A 43 -3.41 -7.43 -0.57
CA PRO A 43 -3.63 -7.58 -2.01
C PRO A 43 -3.82 -6.26 -2.77
N TYR A 44 -4.34 -5.23 -2.09
CA TYR A 44 -4.46 -3.88 -2.67
C TYR A 44 -3.12 -3.34 -3.20
N PHE A 45 -2.00 -3.66 -2.54
CA PHE A 45 -0.65 -3.25 -2.97
C PHE A 45 0.13 -4.36 -3.68
N THR A 46 -0.24 -5.64 -3.51
CA THR A 46 0.57 -6.78 -3.98
C THR A 46 -0.04 -7.57 -5.15
N SER A 47 -1.29 -7.27 -5.50
CA SER A 47 -2.00 -7.89 -6.63
C SER A 47 -1.32 -7.60 -7.98
N PRO A 48 -1.57 -8.44 -9.00
CA PRO A 48 -1.11 -8.17 -10.37
C PRO A 48 -1.56 -6.81 -10.89
N GLU A 49 -2.78 -6.38 -10.55
CA GLU A 49 -3.36 -5.09 -10.93
C GLU A 49 -2.50 -3.94 -10.38
N ALA A 50 -2.15 -3.98 -9.09
CA ALA A 50 -1.28 -2.98 -8.47
C ALA A 50 0.09 -2.87 -9.14
N LYS A 51 0.62 -3.98 -9.68
CA LYS A 51 1.90 -3.97 -10.42
C LYS A 51 1.77 -3.34 -11.80
N ILE A 52 0.60 -3.44 -12.43
CA ILE A 52 0.33 -2.83 -13.74
C ILE A 52 0.19 -1.31 -13.60
N ASP A 53 -0.32 -0.83 -12.46
CA ASP A 53 -0.50 0.60 -12.19
C ASP A 53 0.83 1.36 -11.93
N ILE A 54 1.95 0.64 -11.79
CA ILE A 54 3.27 1.26 -11.65
C ILE A 54 3.64 1.94 -12.98
N SER A 55 3.82 3.25 -12.92
CA SER A 55 4.15 4.08 -14.07
C SER A 55 5.58 3.83 -14.57
N LEU A 56 5.80 4.13 -15.85
CA LEU A 56 7.13 4.09 -16.45
C LEU A 56 8.12 5.02 -15.73
N GLU A 57 7.64 6.18 -15.23
CA GLU A 57 8.48 7.14 -14.52
C GLU A 57 9.01 6.59 -13.19
N GLN A 58 8.18 5.84 -12.47
CA GLN A 58 8.60 5.12 -11.26
C GLN A 58 9.69 4.09 -11.60
N HIS A 59 9.52 3.32 -12.69
CA HIS A 59 10.54 2.37 -13.14
C HIS A 59 11.87 3.03 -13.52
N ILE A 60 11.82 4.16 -14.22
CA ILE A 60 13.02 4.91 -14.62
C ILE A 60 13.73 5.42 -13.36
N SER A 61 12.99 6.01 -12.43
CA SER A 61 13.54 6.55 -11.18
C SER A 61 14.24 5.47 -10.35
N ALA A 62 13.60 4.31 -10.17
CA ALA A 62 14.16 3.15 -9.49
C ALA A 62 15.46 2.65 -10.16
N THR A 63 15.49 2.65 -11.49
CA THR A 63 16.66 2.24 -12.26
C THR A 63 17.84 3.20 -12.07
N TRP A 64 17.57 4.51 -12.04
CA TRP A 64 18.60 5.50 -11.75
C TRP A 64 19.15 5.42 -10.33
N ALA A 65 18.30 5.12 -9.35
CA ALA A 65 18.75 4.85 -7.99
C ALA A 65 19.70 3.66 -7.95
N LYS A 66 19.36 2.52 -8.59
CA LYS A 66 20.23 1.32 -8.63
C LYS A 66 21.62 1.58 -9.22
N GLN A 67 21.75 2.53 -10.14
CA GLN A 67 23.03 2.84 -10.80
C GLN A 67 23.95 3.74 -9.97
N LYS A 68 23.43 4.39 -8.92
CA LYS A 68 24.25 5.27 -8.08
C LYS A 68 25.05 4.45 -7.07
N GLU A 69 26.38 4.52 -7.13
CA GLU A 69 27.25 4.04 -6.06
C GLU A 69 27.26 5.03 -4.88
N THR A 70 26.16 5.09 -4.12
CA THR A 70 26.11 5.89 -2.89
C THR A 70 25.68 5.04 -1.70
N LYS A 71 26.28 5.33 -0.54
CA LYS A 71 26.09 4.55 0.71
C LYS A 71 24.70 4.67 1.34
N ASN A 72 23.82 5.51 0.77
CA ASN A 72 22.54 5.87 1.37
C ASN A 72 21.33 5.32 0.59
N ILE A 73 21.55 4.44 -0.38
CA ILE A 73 20.45 3.85 -1.18
C ILE A 73 19.92 2.64 -0.42
N THR A 74 18.62 2.65 -0.18
CA THR A 74 17.88 1.57 0.46
C THR A 74 17.09 0.78 -0.57
N GLU A 75 16.52 -0.36 -0.16
CA GLU A 75 15.64 -1.15 -1.03
C GLU A 75 14.45 -0.34 -1.55
N PHE A 76 13.92 0.59 -0.74
CA PHE A 76 12.79 1.46 -1.07
C PHE A 76 13.10 2.47 -2.19
N ASP A 77 14.37 2.83 -2.38
CA ASP A 77 14.79 3.73 -3.47
C ASP A 77 14.89 2.98 -4.82
N THR A 78 15.01 1.67 -4.76
CA THR A 78 15.32 0.81 -5.91
C THR A 78 14.13 0.00 -6.42
N ASP A 79 13.06 -0.04 -5.64
CA ASP A 79 11.82 -0.69 -6.02
C ASP A 79 10.81 0.38 -6.50
N PRO A 80 10.37 0.31 -7.77
CA PRO A 80 9.45 1.30 -8.32
C PRO A 80 8.10 1.34 -7.60
N SER A 81 7.66 0.28 -6.91
CA SER A 81 6.39 0.31 -6.17
C SER A 81 6.42 1.23 -4.94
N PHE A 82 7.61 1.64 -4.50
CA PHE A 82 7.79 2.54 -3.35
C PHE A 82 8.09 3.99 -3.76
N ILE A 83 8.14 4.29 -5.06
CA ILE A 83 8.44 5.62 -5.57
C ILE A 83 7.15 6.42 -5.74
N ILE A 84 7.13 7.65 -5.23
CA ILE A 84 6.03 8.60 -5.39
C ILE A 84 6.50 9.66 -6.40
N VAL A 85 5.81 9.75 -7.54
CA VAL A 85 6.04 10.74 -8.62
C VAL A 85 4.93 11.78 -8.66
#